data_AF-A0A1G2NZL3-F1
#
_entry.id   AF-A0A1G2NZL3-F1
#
_cell.length_a   1.000
_cell.length_b   1.000
_cell.length_c   1.000
_cell.angle_alpha   90.00
_cell.angle_beta   90.00
_cell.angle_gamma   90.00
#
_symmetry.space_group_name_H-M   'P 1'
#
loop_
_entity.id
_entity.type
_entity.pdbx_description
1 polymer ?
#
loop_
_entity_poly.entity_id
_entity_poly.type
_entity_poly.pdbx_seq_one_letter_code
_entity_poly.pdbx_strand_id
1 'polypeptide(L)' 'MKSLHIIAFILLIVGGLNWLLVGIFQWDIGNLLGGMDTAISRVVYILVGLAAIYEIFSHKRSCKHCETAATPPPAM' A
#
# COMPACT_ATOMS: atom_id res chain seq x y z
N MET A 1 2.88 -14.41 8.22
CA MET A 1 3.74 -14.26 7.02
C MET A 1 4.32 -12.84 6.98
N LYS A 2 5.47 -12.60 7.63
CA LYS A 2 6.04 -11.24 7.77
C LYS A 2 6.43 -10.61 6.42
N SER A 3 6.94 -11.42 5.49
CA SER A 3 7.37 -10.93 4.17
C SER A 3 6.21 -10.41 3.32
N LEU A 4 5.01 -11.02 3.41
CA LEU A 4 3.84 -10.56 2.66
C LEU A 4 3.34 -9.18 3.13
N HIS A 5 3.41 -8.92 4.44
CA HIS A 5 3.04 -7.64 5.05
C HIS A 5 3.95 -6.51 4.55
N ILE A 6 5.26 -6.75 4.53
CA ILE A 6 6.24 -5.77 4.02
C ILE A 6 6.04 -5.50 2.53
N ILE A 7 5.85 -6.55 1.71
CA ILE A 7 5.63 -6.40 0.26
C ILE A 7 4.35 -5.60 -0.01
N ALA A 8 3.25 -5.92 0.69
CA ALA A 8 1.99 -5.20 0.56
C ALA A 8 2.15 -3.73 0.97
N PHE A 9 2.86 -3.45 2.07
CA PHE A 9 3.12 -2.09 2.54
C PHE A 9 3.95 -1.27 1.55
N ILE A 10 5.01 -1.87 0.95
CA ILE A 10 5.81 -1.23 -0.09
C ILE A 10 4.96 -0.92 -1.33
N LEU A 11 4.15 -1.88 -1.80
CA LEU A 11 3.22 -1.67 -2.92
C LEU A 11 2.23 -0.53 -2.64
N LEU A 12 1.75 -0.42 -1.41
CA LEU A 12 0.84 0.65 -0.97
C LEU A 12 1.54 2.01 -0.99
N ILE A 13 2.78 2.10 -0.51
CA ILE A 13 3.59 3.33 -0.56
C ILE A 13 3.83 3.75 -2.01
N VAL A 14 4.23 2.83 -2.88
CA VAL A 14 4.47 3.11 -4.31
C VAL A 14 3.17 3.58 -4.97
N GLY A 15 2.05 2.92 -4.70
CA GLY A 15 0.73 3.33 -5.18
C GLY A 15 0.31 4.72 -4.70
N GLY A 16 0.49 5.01 -3.41
CA GLY A 16 0.15 6.30 -2.80
C GLY A 16 1.02 7.44 -3.34
N LEU A 17 2.33 7.20 -3.52
CA LEU A 17 3.23 8.16 -4.15
C LEU A 17 2.82 8.45 -5.58
N ASN A 18 2.46 7.42 -6.36
CA ASN A 18 1.96 7.62 -7.72
C ASN A 18 0.69 8.49 -7.75
N TRP A 19 -0.29 8.22 -6.87
CA TRP A 19 -1.49 9.06 -6.77
C TRP A 19 -1.20 10.50 -6.32
N LEU A 20 -0.18 10.70 -5.48
CA LEU A 20 0.29 12.05 -5.10
C LEU A 20 0.88 12.79 -6.31
N LEU A 21 1.68 12.11 -7.13
CA LEU A 21 2.25 12.69 -8.36
C LEU A 21 1.16 13.02 -9.38
N VAL A 22 0.14 12.16 -9.53
CA VAL A 22 -1.04 12.45 -10.37
C VAL A 22 -1.79 13.67 -9.82
N GLY A 23 -2.00 13.76 -8.51
CA GLY A 23 -2.70 14.89 -7.90
C GLY A 23 -2.00 16.24 -8.07
N ILE A 24 -0.67 16.29 -7.87
CA ILE A 24 0.09 17.54 -7.89
C ILE A 24 0.56 17.92 -9.30
N PHE A 25 1.06 16.94 -10.05
CA PHE A 25 1.73 17.16 -11.33
C PHE A 25 0.93 16.66 -12.54
N GLN A 26 -0.26 16.07 -12.33
CA GLN A 26 -1.05 15.40 -13.38
C GLN A 26 -0.23 14.35 -14.15
N TRP A 27 0.77 13.77 -13.47
CA TRP A 27 1.74 12.87 -14.06
C TRP A 27 1.59 11.47 -13.45
N ASP A 28 1.31 10.49 -14.30
CA ASP A 28 1.02 9.10 -13.94
C ASP A 28 2.20 8.20 -14.36
N ILE A 29 2.68 7.34 -13.47
CA ILE A 29 3.73 6.35 -13.80
C ILE A 29 3.27 5.39 -14.91
N GLY A 30 1.98 5.11 -15.01
CA GLY A 30 1.35 4.39 -16.11
C GLY A 30 1.59 5.02 -17.48
N ASN A 31 1.83 6.34 -17.57
CA ASN A 31 2.22 6.97 -18.83
C ASN A 31 3.61 6.51 -19.32
N LEU A 32 4.53 6.18 -18.41
CA LEU A 32 5.82 5.57 -18.78
C LEU A 32 5.66 4.12 -19.25
N LEU A 33 4.59 3.44 -18.84
CA LEU A 33 4.25 2.07 -19.23
C LEU A 33 3.28 2.00 -20.42
N GLY A 34 3.16 3.10 -21.18
CA GLY A 34 2.37 3.19 -22.41
C GLY A 34 0.97 3.79 -22.24
N GLY A 35 0.64 4.34 -21.07
CA GLY A 35 -0.62 5.03 -20.78
C GLY A 35 -1.61 4.21 -19.95
N MET A 36 -2.68 4.86 -19.48
CA MET A 36 -3.79 4.23 -18.75
C MET A 36 -4.55 3.17 -19.55
N ASP A 37 -4.46 3.22 -20.89
CA ASP A 37 -5.13 2.29 -21.79
C ASP A 37 -4.39 0.96 -21.95
N THR A 38 -3.15 0.85 -21.47
CA THR A 38 -2.41 -0.42 -21.55
C THR A 38 -2.86 -1.39 -20.46
N ALA A 39 -3.01 -2.66 -20.84
CA ALA A 39 -3.35 -3.74 -19.91
C ALA A 39 -2.34 -3.85 -18.75
N ILE A 40 -1.08 -3.47 -19.00
CA ILE A 40 0.02 -3.50 -18.02
C ILE A 40 -0.23 -2.48 -16.90
N SER A 41 -0.56 -1.22 -17.23
CA SER A 41 -0.89 -0.19 -16.22
C SER A 41 -2.07 -0.61 -15.36
N ARG A 42 -3.11 -1.19 -15.97
CA ARG A 42 -4.29 -1.70 -15.24
C ARG A 42 -3.93 -2.82 -14.25
N VAL A 43 -3.08 -3.76 -14.64
CA VAL A 43 -2.63 -4.85 -13.75
C VAL A 43 -1.86 -4.28 -12.55
N VAL A 44 -0.96 -3.31 -12.75
CA VAL A 44 -0.23 -2.66 -11.66
C VAL A 44 -1.19 -1.99 -10.68
N TYR A 45 -2.17 -1.23 -11.18
CA TYR A 45 -3.17 -0.59 -10.34
C TYR A 45 -4.06 -1.57 -9.56
N ILE A 46 -4.45 -2.68 -10.19
CA ILE A 46 -5.20 -3.74 -9.52
C ILE A 46 -4.37 -4.36 -8.40
N LEU A 47 -3.08 -4.65 -8.64
CA LEU A 47 -2.19 -5.19 -7.61
C LEU A 47 -1.97 -4.22 -6.44
N VAL A 48 -1.83 -2.92 -6.73
CA VAL A 48 -1.76 -1.87 -5.70
C VAL A 48 -3.04 -1.81 -4.88
N GLY A 49 -4.21 -1.83 -5.53
CA GLY A 49 -5.51 -1.83 -4.85
C GLY A 49 -5.72 -3.07 -3.97
N LEU A 50 -5.35 -4.25 -4.47
CA LEU A 50 -5.38 -5.49 -3.69
C LEU A 50 -4.42 -5.46 -2.50
N ALA A 51 -3.22 -4.90 -2.67
CA ALA A 51 -2.27 -4.69 -1.57
C ALA A 51 -2.84 -3.75 -0.50
N ALA A 52 -3.54 -2.70 -0.90
CA ALA A 52 -4.21 -1.78 0.02
C ALA A 52 -5.31 -2.46 0.83
N ILE A 53 -6.17 -3.25 0.18
CA ILE A 53 -7.21 -4.04 0.84
C ILE A 53 -6.57 -5.03 1.83
N TYR A 54 -5.52 -5.76 1.40
CA TYR A 54 -4.82 -6.71 2.26
C TYR A 54 -4.24 -6.03 3.50
N GLU A 55 -3.61 -4.86 3.36
CA GLU A 55 -3.11 -4.08 4.50
C GLU A 55 -4.23 -3.64 5.43
N ILE A 56 -5.36 -3.13 4.92
CA ILE A 56 -6.48 -2.69 5.77
C ILE A 56 -6.93 -3.81 6.72
N PHE A 57 -7.00 -5.06 6.23
CA PHE A 57 -7.45 -6.21 7.04
C PHE A 57 -6.33 -6.88 7.84
N SER A 58 -5.08 -6.84 7.37
CA SER A 58 -3.96 -7.57 7.97
C SER A 58 -3.03 -6.71 8.84
N HIS A 59 -3.03 -5.38 8.68
CA HIS A 59 -2.03 -4.49 9.31
C HIS A 59 -2.00 -4.62 10.82
N LYS A 60 -3.18 -4.51 11.48
CA LYS A 60 -3.27 -4.57 12.94
C LYS A 60 -2.85 -5.92 13.55
N ARG A 61 -2.95 -7.02 12.78
CA ARG A 61 -2.54 -8.37 13.23
C ARG A 61 -1.09 -8.71 12.91
N SER A 62 -0.44 -7.96 12.03
CA SER A 62 0.92 -8.23 11.57
C SER A 62 1.94 -7.16 11.99
N CYS A 63 1.48 -5.97 12.38
CA CYS A 63 2.34 -4.86 12.79
C CYS A 63 2.78 -4.99 14.25
N LYS A 64 4.07 -5.26 14.45
CA LYS A 64 4.72 -5.36 15.78
C LYS A 64 4.55 -4.11 16.66
N HIS A 65 4.41 -2.91 16.07
CA HIS A 65 4.28 -1.67 16.82
C HIS A 65 2.83 -1.34 17.21
N CYS A 66 1.83 -1.96 16.56
CA CYS A 66 0.43 -1.76 16.91
C CYS A 66 -0.01 -2.62 18.10
N GLU A 67 0.70 -3.72 18.39
CA GLU A 67 0.41 -4.63 19.50
C GLU A 67 0.79 -4.03 20.86
N THR A 68 1.90 -3.29 20.90
CA THR A 68 2.41 -2.64 22.12
C THR A 68 1.43 -1.60 22.71
N ALA A 69 0.62 -0.95 21.86
CA ALA A 69 -0.39 0.02 22.30
C ALA A 69 -1.65 -0.62 22.93
N ALA A 70 -1.86 -1.93 22.78
CA ALA A 70 -3.03 -2.63 23.32
C ALA A 70 -2.81 -3.10 24.78
N THR A 71 -1.57 -3.15 25.26
CA THR A 71 -1.29 -3.46 26.66
C THR A 71 -1.61 -2.24 27.52
N PRO A 72 -2.64 -2.30 28.40
CA PRO A 72 -2.84 -1.24 29.37
C PRO A 72 -1.55 -1.12 30.22
N PRO A 73 -1.12 0.10 30.57
CA PRO A 73 0.04 0.29 31.43
C PRO A 73 -0.15 -0.54 32.70
N PRO A 74 0.91 -1.16 33.25
CA PRO A 74 0.80 -1.91 34.50
C PRO A 74 0.20 -0.98 35.55
N ALA A 75 -0.90 -1.39 36.16
CA ALA A 75 -1.51 -0.68 37.27
C ALA A 75 -0.47 -0.62 38.40
N MET A 76 0.13 0.56 38.55
CA MET A 76 0.98 0.94 39.66
C MET A 76 0.14 1.11 40.92
#